data_AF-A0A257X3T7-F1
#
_entry.id   AF-A0A257X3T7-F1
#
_cell.length_a   1.000
_cell.length_b   1.000
_cell.length_c   1.000
_cell.angle_alpha   90.00
_cell.angle_beta   90.00
_cell.angle_gamma   90.00
#
_symmetry.space_group_name_H-M   'P 1'
#
loop_
_entity.id
_entity.type
_entity.pdbx_description
1 polymer ?
#
loop_
_entity_poly.entity_id
_entity_poly.type
_entity_poly.pdbx_seq_one_letter_code
_entity_poly.pdbx_strand_id
1 'polypeptide(L)'
;KGLLGSEYYAANPLYPLAKTVGVLNTDALDPAGPARDFTISGNAKLGLLDELIAHGKKVGRTYTPDPATEAGYFYRSDHFPFAKRGVPAISFGSGEDLVEGGVAAGKAFADAYRVNAYHQPADEWNASWRLDGMTADISLIQGLGADLANSTRWPEWGEGSEFKGTRDATKAERK
;
A
#
# COMPACT_ATOMS: atom_id res chain seq x y z
N LYS A 1 -8.41 17.51 9.07
CA LYS A 1 -7.01 17.75 8.64
C LYS A 1 -6.36 16.38 8.52
N GLY A 2 -5.66 16.06 7.43
CA GLY A 2 -5.01 14.75 7.24
C GLY A 2 -3.52 14.90 6.97
N LEU A 3 -2.77 13.81 7.10
CA LEU A 3 -1.37 13.67 6.68
C LEU A 3 -0.36 14.59 7.38
N LEU A 4 -0.71 15.19 8.52
CA LEU A 4 0.15 16.20 9.15
C LEU A 4 1.50 15.61 9.61
N GLY A 5 1.50 14.40 10.15
CA GLY A 5 2.71 13.72 10.59
C GLY A 5 3.59 13.29 9.43
N SER A 6 3.01 12.62 8.43
CA SER A 6 3.73 12.17 7.23
C SER A 6 4.24 13.34 6.40
N GLU A 7 3.47 14.42 6.23
CA GLU A 7 3.91 15.64 5.56
C GLU A 7 5.06 16.31 6.31
N TYR A 8 5.00 16.40 7.64
CA TYR A 8 6.08 16.96 8.43
C TYR A 8 7.37 16.14 8.29
N TYR A 9 7.29 14.82 8.42
CA TYR A 9 8.46 13.94 8.27
C TYR A 9 9.03 14.01 6.86
N ALA A 10 8.19 13.92 5.81
CA ALA A 10 8.67 13.96 4.44
C ALA A 10 9.31 15.32 4.08
N ALA A 11 8.88 16.42 4.72
CA ALA A 11 9.53 17.73 4.61
C ALA A 11 10.81 17.88 5.46
N ASN A 12 10.92 17.13 6.56
CA ASN A 12 12.02 17.23 7.53
C ASN A 12 12.55 15.84 7.89
N PRO A 13 13.07 15.07 6.91
CA PRO A 13 13.31 13.66 7.12
C PRO A 13 14.60 13.44 7.92
N LEU A 14 14.58 12.49 8.85
CA LEU A 14 15.79 12.09 9.59
C LEU A 14 16.86 11.50 8.66
N TYR A 15 16.41 10.76 7.64
CA TYR A 15 17.25 10.21 6.58
C TYR A 15 16.90 10.86 5.24
N PRO A 16 17.87 11.26 4.40
CA PRO A 16 17.57 11.89 3.11
C PRO A 16 16.60 11.06 2.26
N LEU A 17 15.52 11.67 1.77
CA LEU A 17 14.52 10.97 0.95
C LEU A 17 15.11 10.40 -0.35
N ALA A 18 16.14 11.07 -0.90
CA ALA A 18 16.93 10.56 -2.03
C ALA A 18 17.48 9.14 -1.80
N LYS A 19 17.75 8.80 -0.53
CA LYS A 19 18.29 7.51 -0.08
C LYS A 19 17.22 6.58 0.53
N THR A 20 15.95 6.95 0.45
CA THR A 20 14.84 6.06 0.79
C THR A 20 14.49 5.22 -0.44
N VAL A 21 14.56 3.89 -0.33
CA VAL A 21 14.35 2.95 -1.45
C VAL A 21 12.89 2.93 -1.91
N GLY A 22 11.95 2.95 -0.97
CA GLY A 22 10.52 3.00 -1.20
C GLY A 22 9.75 3.10 0.11
N VAL A 23 8.45 3.37 0.02
CA VAL A 23 7.52 3.43 1.15
C VAL A 23 6.44 2.39 0.96
N LEU A 24 6.31 1.51 1.95
CA LEU A 24 5.21 0.55 2.07
C LEU A 24 4.32 1.00 3.21
N ASN A 25 3.22 1.67 2.88
CA ASN A 25 2.25 2.18 3.82
C ASN A 25 1.12 1.17 4.04
N THR A 26 0.63 1.09 5.27
CA THR A 26 -0.55 0.32 5.65
C THR A 26 -1.48 1.24 6.42
N ASP A 27 -2.76 1.21 6.09
CA ASP A 27 -3.78 2.02 6.74
C ASP A 27 -5.08 1.20 6.75
N ALA A 28 -5.51 0.77 7.94
CA ALA A 28 -6.67 -0.10 8.14
C ALA A 28 -6.71 -1.35 7.23
N LEU A 29 -5.94 -2.39 7.56
CA LEU A 29 -6.07 -3.70 6.92
C LEU A 29 -7.43 -4.35 7.26
N ASP A 30 -7.93 -5.24 6.41
CA ASP A 30 -9.27 -5.81 6.56
C ASP A 30 -9.31 -7.02 7.51
N PRO A 31 -10.16 -7.02 8.57
CA PRO A 31 -10.39 -8.18 9.43
C PRO A 31 -11.35 -9.23 8.83
N ALA A 32 -11.40 -9.35 7.50
CA ALA A 32 -12.33 -10.22 6.78
C ALA A 32 -11.82 -11.66 6.60
N GLY A 33 -10.57 -11.93 6.96
CA GLY A 33 -9.88 -13.19 6.71
C GLY A 33 -8.99 -13.14 5.47
N PRO A 34 -8.34 -14.26 5.13
CA PRO A 34 -7.36 -14.30 4.05
C PRO A 34 -8.00 -14.08 2.68
N ALA A 35 -7.33 -13.28 1.85
CA ALA A 35 -7.69 -13.04 0.45
C ALA A 35 -6.68 -13.68 -0.51
N ARG A 36 -7.16 -14.13 -1.66
CA ARG A 36 -6.35 -14.63 -2.79
C ARG A 36 -5.67 -13.48 -3.53
N ASP A 37 -6.17 -12.27 -3.39
CA ASP A 37 -5.62 -11.08 -4.01
C ASP A 37 -5.21 -10.02 -2.98
N PHE A 38 -4.63 -8.94 -3.47
CA PHE A 38 -4.36 -7.70 -2.76
C PHE A 38 -4.42 -6.53 -3.75
N THR A 39 -4.50 -5.32 -3.22
CA THR A 39 -4.53 -4.10 -4.04
C THR A 39 -3.61 -3.03 -3.46
N ILE A 40 -3.57 -1.87 -4.12
CA ILE A 40 -2.96 -0.65 -3.60
C ILE A 40 -3.94 0.52 -3.83
N SER A 41 -3.81 1.62 -3.09
CA SER A 41 -4.56 2.83 -3.44
C SER A 41 -4.04 3.44 -4.74
N GLY A 42 -4.90 3.63 -5.73
CA GLY A 42 -4.54 4.08 -7.08
C GLY A 42 -3.93 2.99 -7.97
N ASN A 43 -3.61 3.33 -9.22
CA ASN A 43 -3.09 2.40 -10.23
C ASN A 43 -1.80 2.92 -10.91
N ALA A 44 -1.01 3.71 -10.18
CA ALA A 44 0.25 4.22 -10.70
C ALA A 44 1.18 3.06 -11.08
N LYS A 45 1.80 3.14 -12.25
CA LYS A 45 2.87 2.21 -12.63
C LYS A 45 4.14 2.60 -11.91
N LEU A 46 4.71 1.68 -11.13
CA LEU A 46 5.99 1.85 -10.46
C LEU A 46 6.63 0.49 -10.17
N GLY A 47 7.96 0.44 -10.21
CA GLY A 47 8.72 -0.79 -9.97
C GLY A 47 8.46 -1.38 -8.58
N LEU A 48 8.08 -0.55 -7.59
CA LEU A 48 7.78 -1.05 -6.24
C LEU A 48 6.54 -1.95 -6.25
N LEU A 49 5.57 -1.65 -7.13
CA LEU A 49 4.38 -2.49 -7.33
C LEU A 49 4.75 -3.76 -8.08
N ASP A 50 5.62 -3.67 -9.09
CA ASP A 50 6.11 -4.86 -9.81
C ASP A 50 6.80 -5.85 -8.85
N GLU A 51 7.61 -5.34 -7.91
CA GLU A 51 8.24 -6.17 -6.88
C GLU A 51 7.21 -6.76 -5.92
N LEU A 52 6.21 -5.98 -5.48
CA LEU A 52 5.12 -6.49 -4.63
C LEU A 52 4.32 -7.60 -5.33
N ILE A 53 4.00 -7.43 -6.61
CA ILE A 53 3.34 -8.45 -7.45
C ILE A 53 4.17 -9.73 -7.52
N ALA A 54 5.48 -9.60 -7.72
CA ALA A 54 6.38 -10.74 -7.77
C ALA A 54 6.44 -11.49 -6.43
N HIS A 55 6.42 -10.77 -5.30
CA HIS A 55 6.33 -11.36 -3.97
C HIS A 55 4.99 -12.04 -3.72
N GLY A 56 3.88 -11.39 -4.08
CA GLY A 56 2.53 -11.96 -3.99
C GLY A 56 2.43 -13.30 -4.73
N LYS A 57 2.95 -13.36 -5.96
CA LYS A 57 2.94 -14.59 -6.77
C LYS A 57 3.66 -15.76 -6.09
N LYS A 58 4.77 -15.52 -5.36
CA LYS A 58 5.50 -16.58 -4.63
C LYS A 58 4.67 -17.22 -3.53
N VAL A 59 3.73 -16.45 -2.94
CA VAL A 59 2.83 -16.91 -1.88
C VAL A 59 1.42 -17.20 -2.39
N GLY A 60 1.24 -17.33 -3.71
CA GLY A 60 -0.04 -17.66 -4.32
C GLY A 60 -1.08 -16.55 -4.29
N ARG A 61 -0.65 -15.28 -4.14
CA ARG A 61 -1.53 -14.11 -4.17
C ARG A 61 -1.38 -13.28 -5.44
N THR A 62 -2.48 -12.72 -5.94
CA THR A 62 -2.51 -11.89 -7.15
C THR A 62 -2.78 -10.42 -6.85
N TYR A 63 -2.32 -9.53 -7.72
CA TYR A 63 -2.68 -8.11 -7.63
C TYR A 63 -3.96 -7.84 -8.41
N THR A 64 -4.89 -7.14 -7.77
CA THR A 64 -6.10 -6.59 -8.38
C THR A 64 -6.00 -5.06 -8.39
N PRO A 65 -6.12 -4.39 -9.54
CA PRO A 65 -6.11 -2.93 -9.62
C PRO A 65 -7.17 -2.28 -8.72
N ASP A 66 -6.87 -1.08 -8.21
CA ASP A 66 -7.83 -0.29 -7.43
C ASP A 66 -9.12 -0.08 -8.25
N PRO A 67 -10.28 -0.57 -7.79
CA PRO A 67 -11.54 -0.47 -8.53
C PRO A 67 -12.16 0.93 -8.48
N ALA A 68 -11.67 1.83 -7.60
CA ALA A 68 -12.28 3.12 -7.32
C ALA A 68 -11.27 4.28 -7.43
N THR A 69 -10.47 4.30 -8.50
CA THR A 69 -9.42 5.34 -8.68
C THR A 69 -9.93 6.78 -8.66
N GLU A 70 -11.18 7.00 -9.10
CA GLU A 70 -11.87 8.28 -9.09
C GLU A 70 -12.13 8.81 -7.67
N ALA A 71 -12.11 7.94 -6.65
CA ALA A 71 -12.25 8.34 -5.25
C ALA A 71 -10.97 9.00 -4.69
N GLY A 72 -9.87 8.98 -5.44
CA GLY A 72 -8.64 9.71 -5.14
C GLY A 72 -7.89 9.19 -3.92
N TYR A 73 -8.06 7.91 -3.54
CA TYR A 73 -7.46 7.34 -2.32
C TYR A 73 -5.93 7.42 -2.29
N PHE A 74 -5.27 7.36 -3.45
CA PHE A 74 -3.83 7.58 -3.56
C PHE A 74 -3.37 8.89 -2.88
N TYR A 75 -4.16 9.96 -2.97
CA TYR A 75 -3.79 11.28 -2.44
C TYR A 75 -4.18 11.49 -0.97
N ARG A 76 -4.71 10.46 -0.30
CA ARG A 76 -5.41 10.58 0.99
C ARG A 76 -4.78 9.80 2.14
N SER A 77 -3.66 9.09 1.93
CA SER A 77 -2.95 8.35 2.98
C SER A 77 -1.45 8.69 3.03
N ASP A 78 -0.76 8.20 4.06
CA ASP A 78 0.55 8.71 4.52
C ASP A 78 1.73 8.41 3.57
N HIS A 79 1.56 7.54 2.59
CA HIS A 79 2.52 7.38 1.48
C HIS A 79 2.61 8.60 0.56
N PHE A 80 1.54 9.40 0.43
CA PHE A 80 1.47 10.45 -0.58
C PHE A 80 2.50 11.58 -0.37
N PRO A 81 2.75 12.10 0.85
CA PRO A 81 3.81 13.08 1.08
C PRO A 81 5.20 12.65 0.61
N PHE A 82 5.49 11.34 0.64
CA PHE A 82 6.73 10.77 0.15
C PHE A 82 6.72 10.67 -1.38
N ALA A 83 5.61 10.20 -1.98
CA ALA A 83 5.40 10.17 -3.43
C ALA A 83 5.57 11.56 -4.05
N LYS A 84 4.92 12.58 -3.47
CA LYS A 84 5.05 14.00 -3.83
C LYS A 84 6.50 14.49 -3.86
N ARG A 85 7.39 13.86 -3.10
CA ARG A 85 8.83 14.17 -3.01
C ARG A 85 9.69 13.14 -3.74
N GLY A 86 9.08 12.35 -4.63
CA GLY A 86 9.72 11.44 -5.55
C GLY A 86 9.93 10.02 -5.02
N VAL A 87 9.82 9.74 -3.72
CA VAL A 87 10.07 8.38 -3.21
C VAL A 87 8.98 7.42 -3.75
N PRO A 88 9.32 6.28 -4.37
CA PRO A 88 8.35 5.26 -4.75
C PRO A 88 7.52 4.84 -3.55
N ALA A 89 6.20 4.93 -3.64
CA ALA A 89 5.33 4.85 -2.48
C ALA A 89 4.06 4.08 -2.84
N ILE A 90 3.71 3.12 -1.99
CA ILE A 90 2.49 2.31 -2.09
C ILE A 90 1.74 2.42 -0.78
N SER A 91 0.42 2.59 -0.86
CA SER A 91 -0.48 2.25 0.23
C SER A 91 -1.14 0.92 -0.08
N PHE A 92 -0.81 -0.10 0.70
CA PHE A 92 -1.31 -1.45 0.54
C PHE A 92 -2.79 -1.52 0.95
N GLY A 93 -3.58 -2.29 0.20
CA GLY A 93 -4.95 -2.65 0.55
C GLY A 93 -5.13 -4.16 0.59
N SER A 94 -5.88 -4.64 1.58
CA SER A 94 -6.35 -6.03 1.62
C SER A 94 -7.22 -6.32 0.38
N GLY A 95 -7.20 -7.57 -0.08
CA GLY A 95 -7.92 -7.99 -1.28
C GLY A 95 -9.38 -8.34 -1.02
N GLU A 96 -10.22 -8.27 -2.05
CA GLU A 96 -11.64 -8.60 -1.95
C GLU A 96 -11.95 -10.07 -2.33
N ASP A 97 -11.06 -10.79 -3.00
CA ASP A 97 -11.24 -12.22 -3.31
C ASP A 97 -10.91 -13.10 -2.10
N LEU A 98 -11.80 -13.09 -1.10
CA LEU A 98 -11.63 -13.87 0.12
C LEU A 98 -11.54 -15.38 -0.15
N VAL A 99 -10.66 -16.07 0.56
CA VAL A 99 -10.53 -17.53 0.47
C VAL A 99 -11.87 -18.21 0.74
N GLU A 100 -12.56 -17.76 1.79
CA GLU A 100 -13.92 -18.16 2.13
C GLU A 100 -14.92 -17.16 1.53
N GLY A 101 -15.80 -17.63 0.64
CA GLY A 101 -16.88 -16.81 0.07
C GLY A 101 -16.52 -15.97 -1.16
N GLY A 102 -15.23 -15.85 -1.51
CA GLY A 102 -14.77 -15.19 -2.73
C GLY A 102 -15.05 -13.68 -2.77
N VAL A 103 -14.96 -13.10 -3.96
CA VAL A 103 -15.19 -11.66 -4.23
C VAL A 103 -16.52 -11.16 -3.65
N ALA A 104 -17.58 -11.97 -3.71
CA ALA A 104 -18.89 -11.58 -3.20
C ALA A 104 -18.86 -11.34 -1.68
N ALA A 105 -18.14 -12.17 -0.91
CA ALA A 105 -18.01 -12.01 0.53
C ALA A 105 -17.11 -10.83 0.89
N GLY A 106 -15.98 -10.64 0.20
CA GLY A 106 -15.09 -9.50 0.42
C GLY A 106 -15.78 -8.18 0.13
N LYS A 107 -16.49 -8.09 -1.00
CA LYS A 107 -17.29 -6.90 -1.32
C LYS A 107 -18.38 -6.62 -0.29
N ALA A 108 -19.10 -7.66 0.16
CA ALA A 108 -20.12 -7.49 1.20
C ALA A 108 -19.52 -6.99 2.53
N PHE A 109 -18.34 -7.49 2.90
CA PHE A 109 -17.59 -7.00 4.06
C PHE A 109 -17.19 -5.52 3.89
N ALA A 110 -16.54 -5.17 2.78
CA ALA A 110 -16.08 -3.81 2.51
C ALA A 110 -17.24 -2.80 2.48
N ASP A 111 -18.35 -3.14 1.82
CA ASP A 111 -19.55 -2.30 1.79
C ASP A 111 -20.17 -2.13 3.19
N ALA A 112 -20.29 -3.22 3.96
CA ALA A 112 -20.83 -3.16 5.32
C ALA A 112 -19.95 -2.33 6.26
N TYR A 113 -18.62 -2.48 6.17
CA TYR A 113 -17.67 -1.69 6.94
C TYR A 113 -17.77 -0.21 6.58
N ARG A 114 -17.76 0.13 5.28
CA ARG A 114 -17.84 1.52 4.80
C ARG A 114 -19.11 2.23 5.24
N VAL A 115 -20.24 1.52 5.29
CA VAL A 115 -21.54 2.11 5.66
C VAL A 115 -21.70 2.21 7.17
N ASN A 116 -21.30 1.19 7.92
CA ASN A 116 -21.70 1.05 9.32
C ASN A 116 -20.58 1.35 10.32
N ALA A 117 -19.32 1.22 9.92
CA ALA A 117 -18.18 1.28 10.84
C ALA A 117 -17.18 2.38 10.50
N TYR A 118 -16.84 2.60 9.22
CA TYR A 118 -15.77 3.53 8.84
C TYR A 118 -15.94 4.94 9.42
N HIS A 119 -14.97 5.38 10.24
CA HIS A 119 -15.01 6.65 10.98
C HIS A 119 -16.26 6.85 11.85
N GLN A 120 -16.86 5.76 12.33
CA GLN A 120 -18.01 5.74 13.24
C GLN A 120 -17.62 5.04 14.55
N PRO A 121 -18.43 5.16 15.62
CA PRO A 121 -18.16 4.47 16.89
C PRO A 121 -18.04 2.95 16.77
N ALA A 122 -18.64 2.35 15.73
CA ALA A 122 -18.56 0.91 15.47
C ALA A 122 -17.19 0.47 14.87
N ASP A 123 -16.28 1.41 14.59
CA ASP A 123 -14.87 1.15 14.26
C ASP A 123 -14.08 0.76 15.51
N GLU A 124 -14.46 -0.34 16.13
CA GLU A 124 -13.83 -0.88 17.32
C GLU A 124 -13.55 -2.38 17.17
N TRP A 125 -12.59 -2.87 17.94
CA TRP A 125 -12.21 -4.27 17.91
C TRP A 125 -13.41 -5.19 18.18
N ASN A 126 -13.49 -6.28 17.42
CA ASN A 126 -14.52 -7.30 17.59
C ASN A 126 -13.90 -8.70 17.65
N ALA A 127 -14.39 -9.54 18.56
CA ALA A 127 -13.96 -10.93 18.70
C ALA A 127 -14.24 -11.80 17.47
N SER A 128 -15.13 -11.38 16.57
CA SER A 128 -15.43 -12.06 15.31
C SER A 128 -14.43 -11.76 14.18
N TRP A 129 -13.51 -10.80 14.38
CA TRP A 129 -12.53 -10.43 13.37
C TRP A 129 -11.61 -11.58 13.00
N ARG A 130 -11.45 -11.81 11.70
CA ARG A 130 -10.56 -12.82 11.12
C ARG A 130 -9.22 -12.16 10.80
N LEU A 131 -8.33 -12.14 11.80
CA LEU A 131 -7.02 -11.47 11.74
C LEU A 131 -5.94 -12.25 10.96
N ASP A 132 -6.23 -13.49 10.58
CA ASP A 132 -5.35 -14.32 9.78
C ASP A 132 -5.10 -13.73 8.37
N GLY A 133 -6.07 -12.96 7.84
CA GLY A 133 -5.88 -12.17 6.61
C GLY A 133 -4.84 -11.07 6.76
N MET A 134 -4.95 -10.24 7.81
CA MET A 134 -3.96 -9.20 8.11
C MET A 134 -2.56 -9.77 8.33
N THR A 135 -2.47 -10.96 8.93
CA THR A 135 -1.19 -11.65 9.12
C THR A 135 -0.55 -11.99 7.77
N ALA A 136 -1.34 -12.47 6.80
CA ALA A 136 -0.87 -12.73 5.45
C ALA A 136 -0.48 -11.45 4.69
N ASP A 137 -1.22 -10.35 4.89
CA ASP A 137 -0.91 -9.02 4.33
C ASP A 137 0.42 -8.49 4.87
N ILE A 138 0.58 -8.45 6.19
CA ILE A 138 1.80 -7.98 6.84
C ILE A 138 3.00 -8.85 6.43
N SER A 139 2.82 -10.17 6.32
CA SER A 139 3.90 -11.08 5.89
C SER A 139 4.36 -10.78 4.46
N LEU A 140 3.44 -10.46 3.55
CA LEU A 140 3.76 -10.06 2.18
C LEU A 140 4.54 -8.73 2.15
N ILE A 141 4.06 -7.73 2.88
CA ILE A 141 4.69 -6.40 2.96
C ILE A 141 6.08 -6.50 3.60
N GLN A 142 6.19 -7.24 4.70
CA GLN A 142 7.44 -7.47 5.41
C GLN A 142 8.44 -8.24 4.53
N GLY A 143 7.99 -9.24 3.77
CA GLY A 143 8.83 -9.99 2.83
C GLY A 143 9.45 -9.10 1.76
N LEU A 144 8.65 -8.21 1.15
CA LEU A 144 9.16 -7.22 0.20
C LEU A 144 10.13 -6.23 0.88
N GLY A 145 9.75 -5.68 2.04
CA GLY A 145 10.57 -4.74 2.78
C GLY A 145 11.94 -5.32 3.15
N ALA A 146 11.97 -6.57 3.62
CA ALA A 146 13.20 -7.27 3.98
C ALA A 146 14.08 -7.56 2.75
N ASP A 147 13.49 -7.99 1.62
CA ASP A 147 14.22 -8.21 0.38
C ASP A 147 14.85 -6.91 -0.15
N LEU A 148 14.06 -5.82 -0.22
CA LEU A 148 14.58 -4.51 -0.64
C LEU A 148 15.70 -4.00 0.26
N ALA A 149 15.51 -4.06 1.58
CA ALA A 149 16.51 -3.62 2.56
C ALA A 149 17.84 -4.39 2.48
N ASN A 150 17.83 -5.61 1.94
CA ASN A 150 19.00 -6.45 1.75
C ASN A 150 19.44 -6.57 0.28
N SER A 151 18.97 -5.67 -0.58
CA SER A 151 19.31 -5.65 -2.01
C SER A 151 19.99 -4.34 -2.41
N THR A 152 20.46 -4.28 -3.66
CA THR A 152 20.91 -3.04 -4.32
C THR A 152 19.87 -2.51 -5.31
N ARG A 153 18.63 -3.00 -5.25
CA ARG A 153 17.58 -2.60 -6.19
C ARG A 153 16.95 -1.29 -5.74
N TRP A 154 16.69 -0.43 -6.72
CA TRP A 154 16.04 0.85 -6.53
C TRP A 154 14.80 0.89 -7.43
N PRO A 155 13.63 0.53 -6.90
CA PRO A 155 12.39 0.68 -7.64
C PRO A 155 12.20 2.14 -8.06
N GLU A 156 11.62 2.36 -9.24
CA GLU A 156 11.41 3.69 -9.80
C GLU A 156 9.95 3.89 -10.19
N TRP A 157 9.53 5.15 -10.31
CA TRP A 157 8.25 5.48 -10.93
C TRP A 157 8.28 5.14 -12.42
N GLY A 158 7.17 4.63 -12.93
CA GLY A 158 6.98 4.37 -14.35
C GLY A 158 6.90 5.65 -15.18
N GLU A 159 7.07 5.51 -16.49
CA GLU A 159 6.95 6.63 -17.43
C GLU A 159 5.57 7.32 -17.33
N GLY A 160 5.57 8.64 -17.44
CA GLY A 160 4.36 9.47 -17.34
C GLY A 160 3.87 9.72 -15.89
N SER A 161 4.51 9.14 -14.87
CA SER A 161 4.22 9.48 -13.47
C SER A 161 4.63 10.92 -13.16
N GLU A 162 3.74 11.68 -12.52
CA GLU A 162 4.02 13.04 -12.05
C GLU A 162 5.17 13.11 -11.01
N PHE A 163 5.48 12.00 -10.33
CA PHE A 163 6.53 11.92 -9.31
C PHE A 163 7.90 11.54 -9.87
N LYS A 164 7.96 11.06 -11.12
CA LYS A 164 9.18 10.55 -11.75
C LYS A 164 10.26 11.63 -11.87
N GLY A 165 9.89 12.84 -12.31
CA GLY A 165 10.86 13.93 -12.48
C GLY A 165 11.59 14.29 -11.17
N THR A 166 10.84 14.41 -10.07
CA THR A 166 11.41 14.65 -8.74
C THR A 166 12.30 13.51 -8.27
N ARG A 167 11.90 12.27 -8.53
CA ARG A 167 12.74 11.10 -8.23
C ARG A 167 14.03 11.16 -9.04
N ASP A 168 13.96 11.29 -10.35
CA ASP A 168 15.14 11.23 -11.23
C ASP A 168 16.17 12.32 -10.92
N ALA A 169 15.74 13.49 -10.43
CA ALA A 169 16.64 14.58 -10.03
C ALA A 169 17.65 14.19 -8.94
N THR A 170 17.37 13.18 -8.12
CA THR A 170 18.26 12.70 -7.03
C THR A 170 18.92 11.36 -7.33
N LYS A 171 18.85 10.87 -8.58
CA LYS A 171 19.32 9.53 -8.96
C LYS A 171 20.81 9.31 -8.65
N ALA A 172 21.64 10.33 -8.81
CA ALA A 172 23.08 10.26 -8.54
C ALA A 172 23.44 10.05 -7.06
N GLU A 173 22.50 10.22 -6.14
CA GLU A 173 22.72 10.03 -4.70
C GLU A 173 22.53 8.58 -4.23
N ARG A 174 21.96 7.73 -5.09
CA ARG A 174 21.74 6.31 -4.86
C ARG A 174 22.96 5.53 -5.33
N LYS A 175 23.36 4.54 -4.55
CA LYS A 175 24.46 3.63 -4.85
C LYS A 175 23.93 2.23 -5.13
#